data_AF-A0A845CE03-F1
#
_entry.id   AF-A0A845CE03-F1
#
_cell.length_a   1.000
_cell.length_b   1.000
_cell.length_c   1.000
_cell.angle_alpha   90.00
_cell.angle_beta   90.00
_cell.angle_gamma   90.00
#
_symmetry.space_group_name_H-M   'P 1'
#
loop_
_entity.id
_entity.type
_entity.pdbx_description
1 polymer ?
#
loop_
_entity_poly.entity_id
_entity_poly.type
_entity_poly.pdbx_seq_one_letter_code
_entity_poly.pdbx_strand_id
1 'polypeptide(L)'
;MEAITKRLTLDLDPAFQQRLKTIAARKGVSMRRYCQIAIDRELTRDEADGVSGQRFDRQSFERVVARRAELFGGNPLSEDSADLIREAREIRDAEIEEWA
;
A
#
# COMPACT_ATOMS: atom_id res chain seq x y z
N MET A 1 25.94 -2.42 4.95
CA MET A 1 24.71 -2.36 4.14
C MET A 1 24.02 -1.05 4.44
N GLU A 2 24.13 -0.06 3.55
CA GLU A 2 23.37 1.18 3.68
C GLU A 2 21.88 0.88 3.47
N ALA A 3 21.05 1.29 4.42
CA ALA A 3 19.62 1.07 4.34
C ALA A 3 19.01 1.96 3.26
N ILE A 4 18.35 1.38 2.25
CA ILE A 4 17.63 2.12 1.22
C ILE A 4 16.44 2.83 1.90
N THR A 5 16.56 4.13 2.15
CA THR A 5 15.48 4.91 2.76
C THR A 5 14.40 5.22 1.72
N LYS A 6 13.21 4.64 1.89
CA LYS A 6 12.02 4.98 1.09
C LYS A 6 11.30 6.20 1.67
N ARG A 7 10.77 7.07 0.80
CA ARG A 7 10.01 8.27 1.19
C ARG A 7 8.51 7.95 1.17
N LEU A 8 7.83 8.25 2.28
CA LEU A 8 6.37 8.24 2.38
C LEU A 8 5.86 9.67 2.19
N THR A 9 5.01 9.88 1.19
CA THR A 9 4.31 11.14 0.94
C THR A 9 2.83 10.95 1.29
N LEU A 10 2.23 11.93 1.95
CA LEU A 10 0.84 11.88 2.40
C LEU A 10 0.13 13.17 1.99
N ASP A 11 -1.02 13.03 1.33
CA ASP A 11 -1.92 14.16 1.09
C ASP A 11 -2.80 14.36 2.32
N LEU A 12 -2.72 15.54 2.91
CA LEU A 12 -3.40 15.87 4.16
C LEU A 12 -4.38 17.02 3.93
N ASP A 13 -5.56 16.93 4.55
CA ASP A 13 -6.44 18.09 4.61
C ASP A 13 -5.80 19.20 5.48
N PRO A 14 -6.08 20.49 5.19
CA PRO A 14 -5.45 21.60 5.91
C PRO A 14 -5.70 21.61 7.42
N ALA A 15 -6.90 21.21 7.87
CA ALA A 15 -7.25 21.16 9.28
C ALA A 15 -6.52 20.02 10.01
N PHE A 16 -6.35 18.87 9.36
CA PHE A 16 -5.51 17.80 9.91
C PHE A 16 -4.03 18.16 9.93
N GLN A 17 -3.51 18.80 8.88
CA GLN A 17 -2.14 19.29 8.85
C GLN A 17 -1.85 20.26 10.01
N GLN A 18 -2.77 21.20 10.28
CA GLN A 18 -2.63 22.15 11.36
C GLN A 18 -2.61 21.46 12.73
N ARG A 19 -3.54 20.53 12.97
CA ARG A 19 -3.57 19.72 14.22
C ARG A 19 -2.26 18.98 14.42
N LEU A 20 -1.74 18.35 13.36
CA LEU A 20 -0.50 17.58 13.42
C LEU A 20 0.71 18.49 13.73
N LYS A 21 0.76 19.68 13.13
CA LYS A 21 1.79 20.67 13.40
C LYS A 21 1.76 21.15 14.85
N THR A 22 0.58 21.47 15.38
CA THR A 22 0.42 21.89 16.78
C THR A 22 0.86 20.82 17.77
N ILE A 23 0.49 19.56 17.53
CA ILE A 23 0.87 18.46 18.43
C ILE A 23 2.37 18.17 18.34
N ALA A 24 2.95 18.16 17.14
CA ALA A 24 4.40 17.97 16.95
C ALA A 24 5.20 19.08 17.66
N ALA A 25 4.77 20.34 17.53
CA ALA A 25 5.36 21.48 18.22
C ALA A 25 5.26 21.34 19.75
N ARG A 26 4.09 20.95 20.28
CA ARG A 26 3.90 20.68 21.72
C ARG A 26 4.81 19.59 22.25
N LYS A 27 5.21 18.64 21.40
CA LYS A 27 6.14 17.56 21.74
C LYS A 27 7.60 17.90 21.45
N GLY A 28 7.91 19.10 20.95
CA GLY A 28 9.27 19.53 20.62
C GLY A 28 9.91 18.74 19.47
N VAL A 29 9.11 18.15 18.57
CA VAL A 29 9.59 17.32 17.46
C VAL A 29 9.10 17.86 16.12
N SER A 30 9.82 17.53 15.04
CA SER A 30 9.35 17.84 13.69
C SER A 30 8.10 17.00 13.34
N MET A 31 7.27 17.51 12.43
CA MET A 31 6.07 16.78 11.97
C MET A 31 6.43 15.40 11.41
N ARG A 32 7.51 15.29 10.63
CA ARG A 32 8.00 14.01 10.09
C ARG A 32 8.32 13.01 11.21
N ARG A 33 9.06 13.47 12.23
CA ARG A 33 9.42 12.61 13.37
C ARG A 33 8.19 12.22 14.18
N TYR A 34 7.25 13.15 14.35
CA TYR A 34 5.97 12.85 15.00
C TYR A 34 5.19 11.77 14.26
N CYS A 35 5.03 11.87 12.92
CA CYS A 35 4.36 10.86 12.12
C CYS A 35 5.05 9.49 12.23
N GLN A 36 6.39 9.46 12.16
CA GLN A 36 7.14 8.21 12.33
C GLN A 36 6.87 7.56 13.68
N ILE A 37 6.91 8.32 14.77
CA ILE A 37 6.63 7.82 16.12
C ILE A 37 5.18 7.35 16.25
N ALA A 38 4.24 8.06 15.64
CA ALA A 38 2.83 7.68 15.68
C ALA A 38 2.57 6.37 14.93
N ILE A 39 3.15 6.21 13.73
CA ILE A 39 3.05 4.99 12.93
C ILE A 39 3.68 3.81 13.68
N ASP A 40 4.89 3.98 14.22
CA ASP A 40 5.61 2.93 14.96
C ASP A 40 4.82 2.43 16.18
N ARG A 41 4.18 3.35 16.92
CA ARG A 41 3.31 3.01 18.05
C ARG A 41 2.06 2.27 17.64
N GLU A 42 1.44 2.66 16.53
CA GLU A 42 0.24 1.99 16.04
C GLU A 42 0.59 0.60 15.53
N LEU A 43 1.71 0.45 14.79
CA LEU A 43 2.21 -0.86 14.37
C LEU A 43 2.54 -1.76 15.57
N THR A 44 3.19 -1.24 16.60
CA THR A 44 3.46 -1.99 17.83
C THR A 44 2.16 -2.43 18.52
N ARG A 45 1.12 -1.59 18.48
CA ARG A 45 -0.19 -1.92 19.03
C ARG A 45 -0.87 -3.01 18.20
N ASP A 46 -0.91 -2.86 16.87
CA ASP A 46 -1.44 -3.86 15.95
C ASP A 46 -0.70 -5.20 16.10
N GLU A 47 0.60 -5.16 16.39
CA GLU A 47 1.40 -6.33 16.70
C GLU A 47 0.99 -6.99 18.03
N ALA A 48 0.79 -6.18 19.07
CA ALA A 48 0.36 -6.66 20.38
C ALA A 48 -1.09 -7.20 20.37
N ASP A 49 -1.99 -6.57 19.60
CA ASP A 49 -3.40 -6.92 19.45
C ASP A 49 -3.60 -8.12 18.49
N GLY A 50 -2.51 -8.67 17.96
CA GLY A 50 -2.54 -9.85 17.09
C GLY A 50 -3.01 -9.57 15.66
N VAL A 51 -3.14 -8.30 15.27
CA VAL A 51 -3.43 -7.88 13.88
C VAL A 51 -2.23 -8.17 12.98
N SER A 52 -1.00 -7.96 13.46
CA SER A 52 0.21 -8.51 12.80
C SER A 52 0.48 -9.97 13.18
N GLY A 53 -0.13 -10.42 14.28
CA GLY A 53 -0.05 -11.78 14.84
C GLY A 53 -0.92 -12.81 14.12
N GLN A 54 -1.74 -12.40 13.15
CA GLN A 54 -1.97 -13.24 11.98
C GLN A 54 -0.63 -13.39 11.29
N ARG A 55 0.20 -14.33 11.81
CA ARG A 55 1.02 -15.15 10.95
C ARG A 55 0.13 -15.41 9.75
N PHE A 56 0.54 -14.93 8.58
CA PHE A 56 -0.03 -15.41 7.33
C PHE A 56 0.15 -16.91 7.39
N ASP A 57 -0.86 -17.56 7.96
CA ASP A 57 -0.83 -18.97 8.21
C ASP A 57 -0.73 -19.57 6.81
N ARG A 58 0.02 -20.65 6.68
CA ARG A 58 0.24 -21.28 5.38
C ARG A 58 -1.07 -21.49 4.63
N GLN A 59 -2.16 -21.82 5.33
CA GLN A 59 -3.50 -21.96 4.79
C GLN A 59 -4.10 -20.63 4.30
N SER A 60 -3.84 -19.53 5.01
CA SER A 60 -4.25 -18.17 4.61
C SER A 60 -3.47 -17.69 3.37
N PHE A 61 -2.17 -17.98 3.29
CA PHE A 61 -1.35 -17.73 2.11
C PHE A 61 -1.78 -18.60 0.93
N GLU A 62 -2.01 -19.90 1.15
CA GLU A 62 -2.52 -20.84 0.14
C GLU A 62 -3.90 -20.41 -0.37
N ARG A 63 -4.77 -19.88 0.49
CA ARG A 63 -6.06 -19.29 0.07
C ARG A 63 -5.89 -18.07 -0.82
N VAL A 64 -4.96 -17.17 -0.52
CA VAL A 64 -4.67 -16.00 -1.36
C VAL A 64 -4.07 -16.42 -2.70
N VAL A 65 -3.15 -17.38 -2.70
CA VAL A 65 -2.55 -17.93 -3.94
C VAL A 65 -3.61 -18.64 -4.78
N ALA A 66 -4.46 -19.46 -4.17
CA ALA A 66 -5.56 -20.13 -4.86
C ALA A 66 -6.56 -19.13 -5.45
N ARG A 67 -6.94 -18.08 -4.68
CA ARG A 67 -7.82 -17.04 -5.19
C ARG A 67 -7.20 -16.23 -6.32
N ARG A 68 -5.89 -15.94 -6.23
CA ARG A 68 -5.16 -15.28 -7.32
C ARG A 68 -5.11 -16.16 -8.57
N ALA A 69 -4.88 -17.46 -8.42
CA ALA A 69 -4.88 -18.40 -9.54
C ALA A 69 -6.27 -18.54 -10.18
N GLU A 70 -7.33 -18.53 -9.38
CA GLU A 70 -8.72 -18.58 -9.87
C GLU A 70 -9.12 -17.30 -10.61
N LEU A 71 -8.77 -16.13 -10.08
CA LEU A 71 -9.14 -14.84 -10.67
C LEU A 71 -8.28 -14.45 -11.87
N PHE A 72 -7.01 -14.84 -11.89
CA PHE A 72 -6.04 -14.43 -12.91
C PHE A 72 -5.49 -15.60 -13.73
N GLY A 73 -6.09 -16.79 -13.62
CA GLY A 73 -5.75 -17.96 -14.44
C GLY A 73 -4.30 -18.45 -14.29
N GLY A 74 -3.59 -18.05 -13.23
CA GLY A 74 -2.17 -18.35 -13.04
C GLY A 74 -1.20 -17.44 -13.81
N ASN A 75 -1.69 -16.45 -14.56
CA ASN A 75 -0.82 -15.44 -15.16
C ASN A 75 -0.39 -14.42 -14.10
N PRO A 76 0.92 -14.19 -13.91
CA PRO A 76 1.37 -13.10 -13.06
C PRO A 76 0.92 -11.79 -13.70
N LEU A 77 0.04 -11.06 -13.02
CA LEU A 77 -0.16 -9.64 -13.29
C LEU A 77 1.22 -8.98 -13.37
N SER A 78 1.47 -8.19 -14.42
CA SER A 78 2.66 -7.35 -14.49
C SER A 78 2.82 -6.58 -13.18
N GLU A 79 4.04 -6.56 -12.63
CA GLU A 79 4.32 -5.85 -11.37
C GLU A 79 4.11 -4.34 -11.52
N ASP A 80 4.12 -3.83 -12.74
CA ASP A 80 3.82 -2.44 -13.06
C ASP A 80 2.37 -2.25 -13.53
N SER A 81 1.60 -1.52 -12.72
CA SER A 81 0.24 -1.10 -13.04
C SER A 81 0.11 -0.32 -14.35
N ALA A 82 1.16 0.39 -14.79
CA ALA A 82 1.16 1.15 -16.03
C ALA A 82 1.11 0.24 -17.26
N ASP A 83 1.79 -0.91 -17.20
CA ASP A 83 1.80 -1.90 -18.29
C ASP A 83 0.44 -2.57 -18.43
N LEU A 84 -0.22 -2.92 -17.33
CA LEU A 84 -1.57 -3.50 -17.34
C LEU A 84 -2.60 -2.53 -17.96
N ILE A 85 -2.47 -1.23 -17.65
CA ILE A 85 -3.36 -0.20 -18.21
C ILE A 85 -3.10 -0.02 -19.71
N ARG A 86 -1.85 -0.09 -20.15
CA ARG A 86 -1.49 -0.01 -21.57
C ARG A 86 -2.03 -1.20 -22.35
N GLU A 87 -1.81 -2.42 -21.87
CA GLU A 87 -2.32 -3.66 -22.49
C GLU A 87 -3.85 -3.65 -22.59
N ALA A 88 -4.56 -3.23 -21.54
CA ALA A 88 -6.02 -3.11 -21.57
C ALA A 88 -6.53 -2.07 -22.59
N ARG A 89 -5.75 -1.02 -22.87
CA ARG A 89 -6.10 -0.03 -23.91
C ARG A 89 -5.88 -0.61 -25.31
N GLU A 90 -4.77 -1.30 -25.53
CA GLU A 90 -4.43 -1.93 -26.80
C GLU A 90 -5.47 -2.99 -27.20
N ILE A 91 -5.92 -3.83 -26.25
CA ILE A 91 -6.99 -4.82 -26.49
C ILE A 91 -8.30 -4.13 -26.91
N ARG A 92 -8.73 -3.12 -26.16
CA ARG A 92 -9.97 -2.40 -26.46
C ARG A 92 -9.92 -1.72 -27.82
N ASP A 93 -8.79 -1.12 -28.18
CA ASP A 93 -8.65 -0.43 -29.46
C ASP A 93 -8.66 -1.44 -30.63
N ALA A 94 -8.08 -2.63 -30.45
CA ALA A 94 -8.15 -3.73 -31.42
C ALA A 94 -9.57 -4.30 -31.59
N GLU A 95 -10.33 -4.48 -30.49
CA GLU A 95 -11.74 -4.90 -30.55
C GLU A 95 -12.63 -3.87 -31.27
N ILE A 96 -12.34 -2.58 -31.08
CA ILE A 96 -13.04 -1.49 -31.79
C ILE A 96 -12.70 -1.50 -33.29
N GLU A 97 -11.45 -1.78 -33.66
CA GLU A 97 -11.02 -1.87 -35.05
C GLU A 97 -11.55 -3.13 -35.75
N GLU A 98 -11.72 -4.25 -35.04
CA GLU A 98 -12.33 -5.48 -35.57
C GLU A 98 -13.85 -5.32 -35.83
N TRP A 99 -14.52 -4.38 -35.14
CA TRP A 99 -15.97 -4.13 -35.27
C TRP A 99 -16.30 -2.91 -36.14
N ALA A 100 -15.29 -2.25 -36.71
CA ALA A 100 -15.41 -1.10 -37.62
C ALA A 100 -15.36 -1.54 -39.10
#